data_AF-E9GCK6-F1
#
_entry.id   AF-E9GCK6-F1
#
_cell.length_a   1.000
_cell.length_b   1.000
_cell.length_c   1.000
_cell.angle_alpha   90.00
_cell.angle_beta   90.00
_cell.angle_gamma   90.00
#
_symmetry.space_group_name_H-M   'P 1'
#
loop_
_entity.id
_entity.type
_entity.pdbx_description
1 polymer ?
#
loop_
_entity_poly.entity_id
_entity_poly.type
_entity_poly.pdbx_seq_one_letter_code
_entity_poly.pdbx_strand_id
1 'polypeptide(L)'
;MEYDPDLLPEHPCLETIANSEQILNLHSSRRLITMQKIMEPKEAEDSAIIHNLQYTFRHKFFNTSEIKGHGKEDESARNLTKRSKRGNGIAKLPCDK
;
A
#
# COMPACT_ATOMS: atom_id res chain seq x y z
N MET A 1 -5.34 -6.40 -1.86
CA MET A 1 -4.29 -6.70 -2.85
C MET A 1 -3.20 -7.28 -2.01
N GLU A 2 -2.80 -8.51 -2.30
CA GLU A 2 -1.78 -9.15 -1.48
C GLU A 2 -0.44 -8.48 -1.77
N TYR A 3 0.28 -8.14 -0.71
CA TYR A 3 1.60 -7.55 -0.85
C TYR A 3 2.57 -8.62 -1.35
N ASP A 4 3.35 -8.29 -2.36
CA ASP A 4 4.39 -9.15 -2.91
C ASP A 4 5.74 -8.41 -2.82
N PRO A 5 6.71 -8.92 -2.04
CA PRO A 5 8.03 -8.30 -1.92
C PRO A 5 8.83 -8.31 -3.22
N ASP A 6 8.55 -9.22 -4.14
CA ASP A 6 9.26 -9.34 -5.41
C ASP A 6 8.82 -8.27 -6.42
N LEU A 7 7.82 -7.45 -6.06
CA LEU A 7 7.33 -6.33 -6.86
C LEU A 7 7.82 -4.97 -6.34
N LEU A 8 8.74 -4.97 -5.38
CA LEU A 8 9.38 -3.74 -4.91
C LEU A 8 10.24 -3.14 -6.03
N PRO A 9 10.40 -1.80 -6.07
CA PRO A 9 11.37 -1.19 -6.96
C PRO A 9 12.78 -1.68 -6.64
N GLU A 10 13.56 -2.00 -7.67
CA GLU A 10 14.94 -2.45 -7.53
C GLU A 10 15.89 -1.54 -8.31
N HIS A 11 17.13 -1.44 -7.84
CA HIS A 11 18.18 -0.69 -8.54
C HIS A 11 19.54 -1.30 -8.21
N PRO A 12 20.44 -1.52 -9.19
CA PRO A 12 21.74 -2.17 -8.96
C PRO A 12 22.62 -1.45 -7.94
N CYS A 13 22.47 -0.13 -7.78
CA CYS A 13 23.22 0.66 -6.80
C CYS A 13 22.57 0.76 -5.41
N LEU A 14 21.40 0.17 -5.19
CA LEU A 14 20.64 0.27 -3.95
C LEU A 14 20.34 -1.12 -3.40
N GLU A 15 20.56 -1.30 -2.10
CA GLU A 15 20.16 -2.51 -1.37
C GLU A 15 19.04 -2.18 -0.39
N THR A 16 17.97 -2.98 -0.35
CA THR A 16 16.90 -2.79 0.63
C THR A 16 17.33 -3.30 2.00
N ILE A 17 17.42 -2.41 2.99
CA ILE A 17 17.87 -2.75 4.35
C ILE A 17 16.70 -2.85 5.35
N ALA A 18 15.55 -2.26 5.04
CA ALA A 18 14.36 -2.36 5.87
C ALA A 18 13.07 -2.20 5.07
N ASN A 19 12.03 -2.89 5.52
CA ASN A 19 10.69 -2.87 4.93
C ASN A 19 9.65 -2.97 6.05
N SER A 20 9.21 -1.82 6.53
CA SER A 20 8.32 -1.72 7.68
C SER A 20 6.89 -1.50 7.23
N GLU A 21 5.96 -2.30 7.74
CA GLU A 21 4.53 -2.15 7.45
C GLU A 21 3.82 -1.32 8.52
N GLN A 22 3.02 -0.35 8.05
CA GLN A 22 2.09 0.44 8.84
C GLN A 22 0.67 0.17 8.36
N ILE A 23 -0.11 -0.54 9.18
CA ILE A 23 -1.53 -0.79 8.90
C ILE A 23 -2.33 0.51 9.07
N LEU A 24 -3.11 0.89 8.05
CA LEU A 24 -3.98 2.08 8.11
C LEU A 24 -5.42 1.69 8.49
N ASN A 25 -5.92 0.61 7.91
CA ASN A 25 -7.22 -0.01 8.22
C ASN A 25 -7.18 -1.50 7.81
N LEU A 26 -8.32 -2.19 7.91
CA LEU A 26 -8.44 -3.61 7.56
C LEU A 26 -8.09 -3.95 6.10
N HIS A 27 -8.25 -3.00 5.18
CA HIS A 27 -8.11 -3.21 3.73
C HIS A 27 -6.91 -2.50 3.10
N SER A 28 -6.18 -1.68 3.85
CA SER A 28 -5.04 -0.93 3.35
C SER A 28 -3.94 -0.77 4.39
N SER A 29 -2.71 -1.02 3.99
CA SER A 29 -1.49 -0.69 4.71
C SER A 29 -0.56 0.14 3.83
N ARG A 30 0.43 0.77 4.47
CA ARG A 30 1.53 1.49 3.84
C ARG A 30 2.82 0.82 4.25
N ARG A 31 3.78 0.70 3.32
CA ARG A 31 5.13 0.19 3.62
C ARG A 31 6.16 1.30 3.47
N LEU A 32 7.09 1.37 4.42
CA LEU A 32 8.28 2.21 4.36
C LEU A 32 9.46 1.34 3.98
N ILE A 33 9.96 1.53 2.76
CA ILE A 33 11.15 0.84 2.26
C ILE A 33 12.36 1.75 2.49
N THR A 34 13.37 1.21 3.15
CA THR A 34 14.64 1.90 3.38
C THR A 34 15.70 1.20 2.54
N MET A 35 16.39 1.98 1.71
CA MET A 35 17.46 1.49 0.85
C MET A 35 18.78 2.16 1.21
N GLN A 36 19.86 1.39 1.16
CA GLN A 36 21.22 1.86 1.32
C GLN A 36 21.88 1.95 -0.06
N LYS A 37 22.62 3.04 -0.29
CA LYS A 37 23.46 3.19 -1.48
C LYS A 37 24.73 2.35 -1.30
N ILE A 38 24.93 1.39 -2.20
CA ILE A 38 26.08 0.46 -2.16
C ILE A 38 27.16 0.79 -3.21
N MET A 39 26.83 1.57 -4.23
CA MET A 39 27.80 2.06 -5.22
C MET A 39 27.31 3.35 -5.91
N GLU A 40 28.20 4.00 -6.65
CA GLU A 40 27.84 5.11 -7.54
C GLU A 40 27.25 4.59 -8.85
N PRO A 41 26.22 5.25 -9.40
CA PRO A 41 25.66 4.88 -10.68
C PRO A 41 26.67 5.14 -11.81
N LYS A 42 26.85 4.16 -12.69
CA LYS A 42 27.58 4.34 -13.94
C LYS A 42 26.61 4.92 -14.97
N GLU A 43 27.03 5.98 -15.66
CA GLU A 43 26.19 6.63 -16.66
C GLU A 43 25.77 5.61 -17.74
N ALA A 44 24.45 5.40 -17.85
CA ALA A 44 23.68 4.61 -18.83
C ALA A 44 23.28 3.15 -18.51
N GLU A 45 23.95 2.40 -17.62
CA GLU A 45 23.60 0.98 -17.38
C GLU A 45 22.74 0.76 -16.12
N ASP A 46 22.75 1.69 -15.17
CA ASP A 46 22.03 1.54 -13.90
C ASP A 46 20.60 2.08 -14.00
N SER A 47 19.72 1.33 -14.65
CA SER A 47 18.28 1.64 -14.68
C SER A 47 17.55 0.98 -13.52
N ALA A 48 16.63 1.74 -12.90
CA ALA A 48 15.71 1.18 -11.91
C ALA A 48 14.72 0.22 -12.58
N ILE A 49 14.49 -0.93 -11.94
CA ILE A 49 13.43 -1.86 -12.30
C ILE A 49 12.17 -1.46 -11.53
N ILE A 50 11.12 -1.09 -12.26
CA ILE A 50 9.83 -0.67 -11.69
C ILE A 50 8.73 -1.54 -12.30
N HIS A 51 8.10 -2.36 -11.46
CA HIS A 51 6.96 -3.18 -11.88
C HIS A 51 5.75 -2.30 -12.20
N ASN A 52 4.99 -2.65 -13.25
CA ASN A 52 3.78 -1.92 -13.66
C ASN A 52 2.59 -2.27 -12.74
N LEU A 53 2.67 -1.85 -11.48
CA LEU A 53 1.60 -1.99 -10.48
C LEU A 53 0.58 -0.86 -10.55
N GLN A 54 0.90 0.22 -11.27
CA GLN A 54 0.03 1.39 -11.37
C GLN A 54 -1.25 1.06 -12.14
N TYR A 55 -1.17 0.24 -13.19
CA TYR A 55 -2.36 -0.14 -13.98
C TYR A 55 -3.39 -0.89 -13.13
N THR A 56 -2.94 -1.89 -12.37
CA THR A 56 -3.83 -2.73 -11.54
C THR A 56 -4.41 -1.95 -10.36
N PHE A 57 -3.61 -1.09 -9.72
CA PHE A 57 -4.08 -0.22 -8.64
C PHE A 57 -5.11 0.80 -9.14
N ARG A 58 -4.81 1.52 -10.23
CA ARG A 58 -5.72 2.55 -10.78
C ARG A 58 -7.03 1.94 -11.25
N HIS A 59 -6.99 0.82 -11.95
CA HIS A 59 -8.19 0.13 -12.39
C HIS A 59 -9.10 -0.27 -11.22
N LYS A 60 -8.52 -0.83 -10.15
CA LYS A 60 -9.29 -1.32 -9.00
C LYS A 60 -9.91 -0.21 -8.15
N PHE A 61 -9.20 0.88 -7.94
CA PHE A 61 -9.62 1.94 -7.00
C PHE A 61 -10.20 3.18 -7.67
N PHE A 62 -9.89 3.45 -8.94
CA PHE A 62 -10.30 4.67 -9.65
C PHE A 62 -11.19 4.42 -10.87
N ASN A 63 -11.08 3.28 -11.56
CA ASN A 63 -11.92 3.00 -12.75
C ASN A 63 -13.30 2.39 -12.40
N THR A 64 -13.57 2.10 -11.13
CA THR A 64 -14.89 1.66 -10.65
C THR A 64 -15.99 2.73 -10.81
N SER A 65 -15.65 3.96 -11.19
CA SER A 65 -16.63 4.98 -11.60
C SER A 65 -17.40 4.61 -12.87
N GLU A 66 -16.86 3.75 -13.74
CA GLU A 66 -17.56 3.31 -14.96
C GLU A 66 -18.53 2.15 -14.71
N ILE A 67 -18.38 1.43 -13.58
CA ILE A 67 -19.23 0.27 -13.23
C ILE A 67 -20.49 0.69 -12.45
N LYS A 68 -20.56 1.94 -11.96
CA LYS A 68 -21.73 2.50 -11.24
C LYS A 68 -22.94 2.82 -12.14
N GLY A 69 -23.14 2.04 -13.20
CA GLY A 69 -24.40 1.96 -13.95
C GLY A 69 -25.34 0.83 -13.50
N HIS A 70 -24.86 -0.17 -12.73
CA HIS A 70 -25.72 -1.25 -12.24
C HIS A 70 -25.44 -1.55 -10.76
N GLY A 71 -26.47 -1.37 -9.95
CA GLY A 71 -26.36 -1.32 -8.49
C GLY A 71 -26.55 -2.65 -7.76
N LYS A 72 -26.31 -2.52 -6.45
CA LYS A 72 -26.97 -3.21 -5.31
C LYS A 72 -26.10 -4.02 -4.36
N GLU A 73 -24.81 -3.75 -4.14
CA GLU A 73 -24.09 -4.44 -3.04
C GLU A 73 -23.01 -3.57 -2.39
N ASP A 74 -23.36 -2.50 -1.66
CA ASP A 74 -22.33 -1.73 -0.91
C ASP A 74 -22.88 -0.86 0.23
N GLU A 75 -24.01 -1.23 0.83
CA GLU A 75 -24.54 -0.51 2.00
C GLU A 75 -23.73 -0.80 3.28
N SER A 76 -23.14 -2.00 3.38
CA SER A 76 -22.37 -2.45 4.55
C SER A 76 -21.05 -1.69 4.71
N ALA A 77 -20.33 -1.39 3.62
CA ALA A 77 -19.04 -0.69 3.66
C ALA A 77 -19.16 0.81 4.04
N ARG A 78 -20.32 1.43 3.79
CA ARG A 78 -20.58 2.83 4.16
C ARG A 78 -20.80 3.04 5.65
N ASN A 79 -21.21 1.99 6.38
CA ASN A 79 -21.46 2.12 7.81
C ASN A 79 -20.21 1.91 8.68
N LEU A 80 -19.16 1.24 8.18
CA LEU A 80 -17.86 1.16 8.88
C LEU A 80 -17.02 2.44 8.79
N THR A 81 -17.25 3.28 7.77
CA THR A 81 -16.43 4.48 7.50
C THR A 81 -16.97 5.76 8.13
N LYS A 82 -18.07 5.70 8.90
CA LYS A 82 -18.57 6.82 9.71
C LYS A 82 -17.65 7.07 10.91
N ARG A 83 -16.52 7.72 10.64
CA ARG A 83 -15.52 8.14 11.61
C ARG A 83 -16.13 9.17 12.58
N SER A 84 -16.26 8.81 13.85
CA SER A 84 -16.63 9.75 14.92
C SER A 84 -15.56 10.83 15.05
N LYS A 85 -15.96 12.11 14.99
CA LYS A 85 -15.08 13.29 15.13
C LYS A 85 -14.66 13.55 16.59
N ARG A 86 -14.14 12.57 17.32
CA ARG A 86 -13.50 12.81 18.64
C ARG A 86 -12.20 12.03 18.74
N GLY A 87 -11.15 12.74 19.14
CA GLY A 87 -9.75 12.37 18.96
C GLY A 87 -9.26 11.16 19.77
N ASN A 88 -8.01 10.82 19.47
CA ASN A 88 -7.06 9.95 20.19
C ASN A 88 -7.63 8.81 21.05
N GLY A 89 -7.36 7.58 20.60
CA GLY A 89 -7.40 6.40 21.45
C GLY A 89 -6.83 5.20 20.71
N ILE A 90 -5.60 4.80 21.05
CA ILE A 90 -5.06 3.48 20.72
C ILE A 90 -5.98 2.47 21.40
N ALA A 91 -6.66 1.63 20.62
CA ALA A 91 -7.48 0.55 21.18
C ALA A 91 -6.54 -0.46 21.86
N LYS A 92 -6.63 -0.58 23.19
CA LYS A 92 -5.95 -1.64 23.94
C LYS A 92 -6.64 -2.97 23.64
N LEU A 93 -5.87 -3.97 23.23
CA LEU A 93 -6.30 -5.37 23.17
C LEU A 93 -6.65 -5.86 24.59
N PRO A 94 -7.76 -6.59 24.79
CA PRO A 94 -8.08 -7.16 26.08
C PRO A 94 -7.10 -8.30 26.42
N CYS A 95 -6.60 -8.30 27.66
CA CYS A 95 -5.95 -9.46 28.26
C CYS A 95 -7.03 -10.34 28.90
N ASP A 96 -7.10 -11.59 28.49
CA ASP A 96 -7.96 -12.60 29.10
C ASP A 96 -7.52 -12.89 30.55
N LYS A 97 -8.49 -13.05 31.45
CA LYS A 97 -8.31 -13.54 32.82
C LYS A 97 -9.05 -14.85 33.00
#